data_AF-A0A3A9YGJ5-F1
#
_entry.id   AF-A0A3A9YGJ5-F1
#
_cell.length_a   1.000
_cell.length_b   1.000
_cell.length_c   1.000
_cell.angle_alpha   90.00
_cell.angle_beta   90.00
_cell.angle_gamma   90.00
#
_symmetry.space_group_name_H-M   'P 1'
#
loop_
_entity.id
_entity.type
_entity.pdbx_description
1 polymer ?
#
loop_
_entity_poly.entity_id
_entity_poly.type
_entity_poly.pdbx_seq_one_letter_code
_entity_poly.pdbx_strand_id
1 'polypeptide(L)'
;MNPIDGVLLPELDSPVRDPHLPRALGWLSLALGASAVAAPGPLARLTGIDDSPAAGTVIPALGARELGHGLGLVAGRRPSGWAWTRVAGDAMDLSLLGWAMTDRSGERRRRLALTTAVVAGITALDVLAALSAGRARRTRDRTIRIDMAVTVNRTPAEAYRYWRDMENLPRFMSHVEAIRTIDLRRSHWTVRGPAGRHVEWDAEIVDDQPNRSIAWRSLPGTPVPNAGRVRFVPAPGERGTEVRVQLGYVPPAGAVGRAVAKVFGEEPEQQVRDDLRRFKQVLETGDVVRSDSSPDGISVRQQVMQRPAQPLPNGFRR
;
A
#
# COMPACT_ATOMS: atom_id res chain seq x y z
N MET A 1 3.29 -12.09 -1.38
CA MET A 1 2.62 -11.10 -0.50
C MET A 1 2.12 -9.96 -1.39
N ASN A 2 0.82 -9.68 -1.36
CA ASN A 2 0.19 -8.67 -2.22
C ASN A 2 0.62 -7.26 -1.74
N PRO A 3 1.06 -6.34 -2.62
CA PRO A 3 1.38 -4.95 -2.22
C PRO A 3 0.24 -4.27 -1.44
N ILE A 4 -1.00 -4.67 -1.71
CA ILE A 4 -2.20 -4.14 -1.07
C ILE A 4 -2.28 -4.49 0.42
N ASP A 5 -1.87 -5.71 0.81
CA ASP A 5 -2.04 -6.23 2.18
C ASP A 5 -1.18 -5.49 3.20
N GLY A 6 0.05 -5.15 2.82
CA GLY A 6 1.02 -4.55 3.72
C GLY A 6 1.10 -3.03 3.67
N VAL A 7 0.37 -2.39 2.75
CA VAL A 7 0.49 -0.95 2.50
C VAL A 7 -0.87 -0.25 2.49
N LEU A 8 -1.78 -0.64 1.60
CA LEU A 8 -2.99 0.15 1.36
C LEU A 8 -3.98 0.06 2.52
N LEU A 9 -4.36 -1.14 2.95
CA LEU A 9 -5.34 -1.30 4.04
C LEU A 9 -4.86 -0.73 5.40
N PRO A 10 -3.63 -1.05 5.88
CA PRO A 10 -3.16 -0.50 7.15
C PRO A 10 -3.11 1.03 7.15
N GLU A 11 -2.75 1.66 6.03
CA GLU A 11 -2.72 3.12 5.91
C GLU A 11 -4.10 3.79 5.99
N LEU A 12 -5.17 3.08 5.61
CA LEU A 12 -6.55 3.57 5.73
C LEU A 12 -7.08 3.49 7.18
N ASP A 13 -6.55 2.58 7.99
CA ASP A 13 -6.95 2.39 9.38
C ASP A 13 -6.08 3.19 10.37
N SER A 14 -4.80 3.44 10.08
CA SER A 14 -3.89 4.29 10.86
C SER A 14 -2.61 4.60 10.05
N PRO A 15 -2.11 5.85 10.00
CA PRO A 15 -0.92 6.18 9.20
C PRO A 15 0.39 5.45 9.57
N VAL A 16 0.46 4.70 10.69
CA VAL A 16 1.69 3.99 11.06
C VAL A 16 1.36 2.71 11.84
N ARG A 17 1.74 1.56 11.28
CA ARG A 17 2.37 0.45 12.01
C ARG A 17 3.30 -0.27 11.03
N ASP A 18 4.62 -0.06 11.19
CA ASP A 18 5.62 -0.76 10.37
C ASP A 18 5.49 -2.28 10.49
N PRO A 19 5.90 -3.03 9.45
CA PRO A 19 5.99 -4.47 9.50
C PRO A 19 6.75 -4.92 10.76
N HIS A 20 6.20 -5.91 11.47
CA HIS A 20 6.78 -6.48 12.68
C HIS A 20 8.19 -7.04 12.47
N LEU A 21 8.52 -7.43 11.23
CA LEU A 21 9.75 -8.14 10.90
C LEU A 21 11.03 -7.27 11.01
N PRO A 22 11.15 -6.07 10.38
CA PRO A 22 12.30 -5.19 10.59
C PRO A 22 12.54 -4.81 12.06
N ARG A 23 11.48 -4.64 12.86
CA ARG A 23 11.62 -4.35 14.29
C ARG A 23 12.09 -5.55 15.10
N ALA A 24 11.56 -6.74 14.82
CA ALA A 24 12.02 -7.98 15.45
C ALA A 24 13.50 -8.25 15.13
N LEU A 25 13.92 -8.06 13.87
CA LEU A 25 15.33 -8.13 13.47
C LEU A 25 16.17 -7.05 14.17
N GLY A 26 15.63 -5.84 14.34
CA GLY A 26 16.27 -4.77 15.12
C GLY A 26 16.55 -5.19 16.58
N TRP A 27 15.58 -5.78 17.27
CA TRP A 27 15.77 -6.30 18.63
C TRP A 27 16.76 -7.47 18.70
N LEU A 28 16.72 -8.39 17.73
CA LEU A 28 17.71 -9.46 17.62
C LEU A 28 19.12 -8.89 17.46
N SER A 29 19.28 -7.86 16.62
CA SER A 29 20.55 -7.17 16.39
C SER A 29 21.08 -6.52 17.67
N LEU A 30 20.20 -5.89 18.45
CA LEU A 30 20.56 -5.29 19.73
C LEU A 30 21.07 -6.35 20.73
N ALA A 31 20.38 -7.49 20.80
CA ALA A 31 20.77 -8.58 21.69
C ALA A 31 22.11 -9.21 21.27
N LEU A 32 22.30 -9.51 19.98
CA LEU A 32 23.55 -10.04 19.45
C LEU A 32 24.70 -9.05 19.65
N GLY A 33 24.49 -7.78 19.32
CA GLY A 33 25.49 -6.73 19.47
C GLY A 33 25.92 -6.54 20.93
N ALA A 34 24.97 -6.48 21.85
CA ALA A 34 25.25 -6.40 23.28
C ALA A 34 26.04 -7.61 23.78
N SER A 35 25.69 -8.83 23.33
CA SER A 35 26.40 -10.04 23.73
C SER A 35 27.84 -10.08 23.23
N ALA A 36 28.11 -9.60 22.01
CA ALA A 36 29.44 -9.56 21.44
C ALA A 36 30.34 -8.49 22.10
N VAL A 37 29.77 -7.36 22.52
CA VAL A 37 30.49 -6.33 23.29
C VAL A 37 30.76 -6.77 24.73
N ALA A 38 29.77 -7.36 25.40
CA ALA A 38 29.87 -7.72 26.81
C ALA A 38 30.66 -9.01 27.07
N ALA A 39 30.63 -9.97 26.14
CA ALA A 39 31.19 -11.30 26.32
C ALA A 39 31.99 -11.79 25.08
N PRO A 40 33.03 -11.06 24.62
CA PRO A 40 33.77 -11.43 23.42
C PRO A 40 34.54 -12.75 23.55
N GLY A 41 35.11 -13.04 24.73
CA GLY A 41 35.86 -14.28 24.98
C GLY A 41 34.99 -15.55 24.91
N PRO A 42 33.86 -15.62 25.64
CA PRO A 42 32.89 -16.70 25.48
C PRO A 42 32.41 -16.88 24.04
N LEU A 43 32.15 -15.77 23.32
CA LEU A 43 31.72 -15.83 21.93
C LEU A 43 32.82 -16.37 21.00
N ALA A 44 34.07 -15.98 21.21
CA ALA A 44 35.22 -16.50 20.45
C ALA A 44 35.37 -18.02 20.59
N ARG A 45 35.16 -18.57 21.81
CA ARG A 45 35.17 -20.02 22.04
C ARG A 45 34.02 -20.73 21.35
N LEU A 46 32.83 -20.15 21.44
CA LEU A 46 31.61 -20.68 20.82
C LEU A 46 31.76 -20.80 19.30
N THR A 47 32.33 -19.78 18.66
CA THR A 47 32.51 -19.72 17.20
C THR A 47 33.81 -20.38 16.72
N GLY A 48 34.71 -20.75 17.64
CA GLY A 48 35.95 -21.48 17.33
C GLY A 48 37.11 -20.60 16.84
N ILE A 49 37.13 -19.32 17.23
CA ILE A 49 38.17 -18.32 16.91
C ILE A 49 38.94 -17.85 18.16
N ASP A 50 38.85 -18.61 19.25
CA ASP A 50 39.40 -18.32 20.58
C ASP A 50 40.92 -18.18 20.66
N ASP A 51 41.64 -18.67 19.67
CA ASP A 51 43.10 -18.59 19.52
C ASP A 51 43.55 -17.45 18.60
N SER A 52 42.63 -16.72 17.97
CA SER A 52 42.96 -15.59 17.11
C SER A 52 43.24 -14.34 17.97
N PRO A 53 44.42 -13.71 17.87
CA PRO A 53 44.72 -12.48 18.58
C PRO A 53 43.80 -11.32 18.15
N ALA A 54 43.24 -11.39 16.94
CA ALA A 54 42.29 -10.40 16.42
C ALA A 54 40.89 -10.53 17.04
N ALA A 55 40.52 -11.68 17.62
CA ALA A 55 39.17 -11.93 18.12
C ALA A 55 38.77 -10.94 19.22
N GLY A 56 39.72 -10.53 20.07
CA GLY A 56 39.49 -9.56 21.14
C GLY A 56 39.12 -8.15 20.65
N THR A 57 39.45 -7.81 19.40
CA THR A 57 39.15 -6.50 18.80
C THR A 57 38.00 -6.59 17.79
N VAL A 58 37.99 -7.64 16.97
CA VAL A 58 37.01 -7.83 15.90
C VAL A 58 35.63 -8.11 16.47
N ILE A 59 35.49 -8.99 17.48
CA ILE A 59 34.18 -9.37 18.02
C ILE A 59 33.45 -8.17 18.65
N PRO A 60 34.06 -7.36 19.54
CA PRO A 60 33.40 -6.16 20.07
C PRO A 60 33.09 -5.12 18.99
N ALA A 61 33.94 -4.96 17.98
CA ALA A 61 33.71 -4.04 16.87
C ALA A 61 32.49 -4.43 16.03
N LEU A 62 32.35 -5.72 15.71
CA LEU A 62 31.14 -6.26 15.08
C LEU A 62 29.92 -6.06 16.00
N GLY A 63 30.07 -6.32 17.30
CA GLY A 63 29.01 -6.11 18.28
C GLY A 63 28.50 -4.66 18.34
N ALA A 64 29.41 -3.69 18.39
CA ALA A 64 29.08 -2.27 18.37
C ALA A 64 28.36 -1.86 17.07
N ARG A 65 28.77 -2.44 15.93
CA ARG A 65 28.11 -2.25 14.63
C ARG A 65 26.68 -2.78 14.66
N GLU A 66 26.47 -4.00 15.16
CA GLU A 66 25.15 -4.63 15.28
C GLU A 66 24.19 -3.81 16.16
N LEU A 67 24.70 -3.23 17.25
CA LEU A 67 23.94 -2.28 18.07
C LEU A 67 23.49 -1.06 17.25
N GLY A 68 24.39 -0.49 16.45
CA GLY A 68 24.08 0.64 15.57
C GLY A 68 22.97 0.34 14.55
N HIS A 69 23.05 -0.81 13.87
CA HIS A 69 22.00 -1.26 12.94
C HIS A 69 20.68 -1.54 13.66
N GLY A 70 20.72 -2.19 14.84
CA GLY A 70 19.56 -2.48 15.66
C GLY A 70 18.81 -1.22 16.11
N LEU A 71 19.54 -0.22 16.61
CA LEU A 71 18.97 1.09 16.96
C LEU A 71 18.36 1.78 15.75
N GLY A 72 19.04 1.74 14.60
CA GLY A 72 18.54 2.29 13.34
C GLY A 72 17.23 1.65 12.86
N LEU A 73 17.04 0.35 13.07
CA LEU A 73 15.80 -0.36 12.70
C LEU A 73 14.65 -0.13 13.69
N VAL A 74 14.94 -0.03 14.98
CA VAL A 74 13.91 0.15 16.02
C VAL A 74 13.46 1.61 16.10
N ALA A 75 14.40 2.56 16.08
CA ALA A 75 14.15 3.98 16.32
C ALA A 75 14.26 4.85 15.05
N GLY A 76 14.79 4.32 13.95
CA GLY A 76 15.02 5.11 12.75
C GLY A 76 13.75 5.44 11.97
N ARG A 77 13.71 6.67 11.43
CA ARG A 77 12.60 7.17 10.57
C ARG A 77 12.57 6.53 9.17
N ARG A 78 13.59 5.75 8.78
CA ARG A 78 13.73 5.11 7.46
C ARG A 78 14.16 3.64 7.59
N PRO A 79 13.30 2.76 8.12
CA PRO A 79 13.66 1.36 8.37
C PRO A 79 14.13 0.59 7.12
N SER A 80 13.66 0.97 5.92
CA SER A 80 14.12 0.38 4.65
C SER A 80 15.59 0.68 4.30
N GLY A 81 16.12 1.83 4.71
CA GLY A 81 17.54 2.16 4.53
C GLY A 81 18.42 1.37 5.50
N TRP A 82 17.99 1.27 6.76
CA TRP A 82 18.69 0.49 7.78
C TRP A 82 18.68 -1.02 7.52
N ALA A 83 17.65 -1.55 6.84
CA ALA A 83 17.64 -2.95 6.41
C ALA A 83 18.78 -3.25 5.41
N TRP A 84 19.09 -2.33 4.49
CA TRP A 84 20.21 -2.52 3.56
C TRP A 84 21.58 -2.43 4.22
N THR A 85 21.72 -1.65 5.29
CA THR A 85 22.99 -1.57 6.02
C THR A 85 23.27 -2.86 6.80
N ARG A 86 22.23 -3.59 7.26
CA ARG A 86 22.38 -4.96 7.79
C ARG A 86 22.90 -5.94 6.76
N VAL A 87 22.29 -5.98 5.57
CA VAL A 87 22.74 -6.86 4.47
C VAL A 87 24.21 -6.62 4.13
N ALA A 88 24.65 -5.35 4.12
CA ALA A 88 26.05 -5.01 3.89
C ALA A 88 26.96 -5.48 5.05
N GLY A 89 26.50 -5.34 6.30
CA GLY A 89 27.22 -5.83 7.47
C GLY A 89 27.39 -7.35 7.47
N ASP A 90 26.32 -8.07 7.18
CA ASP A 90 26.32 -9.53 7.07
C ASP A 90 27.25 -10.04 5.95
N ALA A 91 27.30 -9.36 4.81
CA ALA A 91 28.24 -9.68 3.74
C ALA A 91 29.71 -9.54 4.19
N MET A 92 30.00 -8.52 5.00
CA MET A 92 31.32 -8.34 5.62
C MET A 92 31.62 -9.48 6.60
N ASP A 93 30.65 -9.85 7.44
CA ASP A 93 30.83 -10.89 8.45
C ASP A 93 31.07 -12.27 7.82
N LEU A 94 30.30 -12.61 6.79
CA LEU A 94 30.50 -13.83 6.00
C LEU A 94 31.87 -13.85 5.31
N SER A 95 32.37 -12.69 4.85
CA SER A 95 33.71 -12.60 4.27
C SER A 95 34.80 -12.86 5.32
N LEU A 96 34.65 -12.31 6.53
CA LEU A 96 35.57 -12.55 7.64
C LEU A 96 35.52 -14.00 8.12
N LEU A 97 34.34 -14.60 8.24
CA LEU A 97 34.16 -16.00 8.61
C LEU A 97 34.73 -16.94 7.54
N GLY A 98 34.50 -16.64 6.26
CA GLY A 98 35.08 -17.37 5.14
C GLY A 98 36.60 -17.33 5.13
N TRP A 99 37.19 -16.14 5.37
CA TRP A 99 38.63 -15.99 5.52
C TRP A 99 39.16 -16.78 6.71
N ALA A 100 38.53 -16.66 7.88
CA ALA A 100 38.90 -17.41 9.08
C ALA A 100 38.81 -18.93 8.88
N MET A 101 37.90 -19.42 8.03
CA MET A 101 37.70 -20.85 7.77
C MET A 101 38.85 -21.50 6.99
N THR A 102 39.63 -20.72 6.23
CA THR A 102 40.75 -21.25 5.44
C THR A 102 41.86 -21.86 6.30
N ASP A 103 42.01 -21.38 7.53
CA ASP A 103 43.07 -21.77 8.47
C ASP A 103 42.55 -22.65 9.62
N ARG A 104 41.43 -23.35 9.41
CA ARG A 104 40.74 -24.11 10.47
C ARG A 104 40.54 -25.57 10.10
N SER A 105 40.73 -26.44 11.09
CA SER A 105 40.50 -27.88 10.97
C SER A 105 39.75 -28.43 12.21
N GLY A 106 39.28 -29.67 12.09
CA GLY A 106 38.63 -30.40 13.19
C GLY A 106 37.41 -29.68 13.78
N GLU A 107 37.26 -29.76 15.11
CA GLU A 107 36.09 -29.23 15.82
C GLU A 107 35.96 -27.71 15.70
N ARG A 108 37.08 -26.98 15.59
CA ARG A 108 37.05 -25.52 15.38
C ARG A 108 36.43 -25.15 14.03
N ARG A 109 36.79 -25.88 12.97
CA ARG A 109 36.16 -25.72 11.64
C ARG A 109 34.67 -26.01 11.68
N ARG A 110 34.24 -27.05 12.41
CA ARG A 110 32.82 -27.40 12.57
C ARG A 110 32.03 -26.30 13.27
N ARG A 111 32.55 -25.75 14.37
CA ARG A 111 31.91 -24.62 15.08
C ARG A 111 31.81 -23.38 14.20
N LEU A 112 32.89 -23.04 13.50
CA LEU A 112 32.91 -21.89 12.60
C LEU A 112 31.97 -22.07 11.40
N ALA A 113 31.85 -23.30 10.87
CA ALA A 113 30.89 -23.63 9.82
C ALA A 113 29.43 -23.48 10.30
N LEU A 114 29.14 -23.89 11.54
CA LEU A 114 27.81 -23.68 12.15
C LEU A 114 27.50 -22.19 12.33
N THR A 115 28.46 -21.40 12.84
CA THR A 115 28.31 -19.93 12.93
C THR A 115 28.06 -19.31 11.56
N THR A 116 28.84 -19.72 10.54
CA THR A 116 28.67 -19.24 9.16
C THR A 116 27.28 -19.56 8.61
N ALA A 117 26.77 -20.76 8.86
CA ALA A 117 25.43 -21.16 8.44
C ALA A 117 24.32 -20.33 9.13
N VAL A 118 24.47 -20.06 10.44
CA VAL A 118 23.54 -19.19 11.18
C VAL A 118 23.55 -17.78 10.63
N VAL A 119 24.75 -17.19 10.44
CA VAL A 119 24.87 -15.84 9.86
C VAL A 119 24.26 -15.80 8.46
N ALA A 120 24.58 -16.75 7.58
CA ALA A 120 24.00 -16.82 6.24
C ALA A 120 22.46 -16.92 6.26
N GLY A 121 21.89 -17.64 7.23
CA GLY A 121 20.43 -17.70 7.45
C GLY A 121 19.85 -16.34 7.84
N ILE A 122 20.50 -15.61 8.75
CA ILE A 122 20.12 -14.25 9.13
C ILE A 122 20.23 -13.30 7.92
N THR A 123 21.30 -13.41 7.14
CA THR A 123 21.51 -12.61 5.92
C THR A 123 20.39 -12.82 4.91
N ALA A 124 19.94 -14.05 4.72
CA ALA A 124 18.80 -14.33 3.84
C ALA A 124 17.52 -13.62 4.32
N LEU A 125 17.27 -13.62 5.64
CA LEU A 125 16.14 -12.88 6.22
C LEU A 125 16.28 -11.37 6.06
N ASP A 126 17.48 -10.82 6.25
CA ASP A 126 17.77 -9.40 6.09
C ASP A 126 17.60 -8.95 4.63
N VAL A 127 18.05 -9.75 3.66
CA VAL A 127 17.81 -9.49 2.23
C VAL A 127 16.31 -9.49 1.92
N LEU A 128 15.56 -10.46 2.42
CA LEU A 128 14.11 -10.51 2.24
C LEU A 128 13.40 -9.30 2.89
N ALA A 129 13.85 -8.88 4.07
CA ALA A 129 13.35 -7.70 4.75
C ALA A 129 13.67 -6.41 3.97
N ALA A 130 14.89 -6.27 3.44
CA ALA A 130 15.31 -5.09 2.67
C ALA A 130 14.55 -4.99 1.33
N LEU A 131 14.40 -6.11 0.62
CA LEU A 131 13.65 -6.18 -0.63
C LEU A 131 12.15 -5.90 -0.42
N SER A 132 11.54 -6.49 0.62
CA SER A 132 10.13 -6.25 0.95
C SER A 132 9.89 -4.80 1.35
N ALA A 133 10.76 -4.21 2.18
CA ALA A 133 10.68 -2.80 2.57
C ALA A 133 10.87 -1.85 1.37
N GLY A 134 11.77 -2.17 0.44
CA GLY A 134 11.94 -1.43 -0.81
C GLY A 134 10.70 -1.47 -1.71
N ARG A 135 10.08 -2.65 -1.86
CA ARG A 135 8.81 -2.81 -2.60
C ARG A 135 7.66 -2.06 -1.95
N ALA A 136 7.52 -2.15 -0.62
CA ALA A 136 6.49 -1.44 0.13
C ALA A 136 6.63 0.08 -0.03
N ARG A 137 7.86 0.61 0.09
CA ARG A 137 8.15 2.03 -0.14
C ARG A 137 7.78 2.48 -1.55
N ARG A 138 8.21 1.74 -2.58
CA ARG A 138 7.87 2.07 -3.97
C ARG A 138 6.36 2.05 -4.23
N THR A 139 5.64 1.16 -3.54
CA THR A 139 4.17 1.10 -3.59
C THR A 139 3.59 2.36 -2.96
N ARG A 140 4.00 2.70 -1.73
CA ARG A 140 3.59 3.94 -1.03
C ARG A 140 3.80 5.20 -1.85
N ASP A 141 5.00 5.36 -2.42
CA ASP A 141 5.38 6.54 -3.20
C ASP A 141 4.51 6.71 -4.48
N ARG A 142 3.87 5.63 -4.93
CA ARG A 142 2.99 5.61 -6.11
C ARG A 142 1.51 5.56 -5.76
N THR A 143 1.16 5.34 -4.50
CA THR A 143 -0.22 5.24 -4.07
C THR A 143 -0.88 6.60 -4.16
N ILE A 144 -2.00 6.67 -4.87
CA ILE A 144 -2.91 7.81 -4.82
C ILE A 144 -3.94 7.52 -3.72
N ARG A 145 -4.14 8.50 -2.84
CA ARG A 145 -5.08 8.42 -1.72
C ARG A 145 -6.18 9.45 -1.92
N ILE A 146 -7.40 9.04 -1.63
CA ILE A 146 -8.59 9.86 -1.72
C ILE A 146 -9.34 9.72 -0.40
N ASP A 147 -9.70 10.85 0.22
CA ASP A 147 -10.56 10.91 1.40
C ASP A 147 -11.66 11.95 1.12
N MET A 148 -12.90 11.48 0.99
CA MET A 148 -14.04 12.32 0.64
C MET A 148 -15.26 11.93 1.47
N ALA A 149 -16.13 12.90 1.73
CA ALA A 149 -17.36 12.67 2.46
C ALA A 149 -18.56 13.38 1.80
N VAL A 150 -19.74 12.80 1.98
CA VAL A 150 -21.02 13.42 1.63
C VAL A 150 -22.04 13.18 2.73
N THR A 151 -22.89 14.16 3.01
CA THR A 151 -24.02 13.99 3.94
C THR A 151 -25.28 13.61 3.15
N VAL A 152 -25.86 12.46 3.49
CA VAL A 152 -27.12 11.96 2.94
C VAL A 152 -28.22 11.99 4.01
N ASN A 153 -29.42 12.40 3.64
CA ASN A 153 -30.60 12.51 4.49
C ASN A 153 -31.29 11.14 4.66
N ARG A 154 -30.50 10.15 5.08
CA ARG A 154 -30.92 8.77 5.35
C ARG A 154 -30.20 8.26 6.58
N THR A 155 -30.75 7.23 7.20
CA THR A 155 -30.15 6.61 8.38
C THR A 155 -28.85 5.86 8.00
N PRO A 156 -27.90 5.65 8.95
CA PRO A 156 -26.69 4.91 8.66
C PRO A 156 -26.98 3.47 8.20
N ALA A 157 -28.06 2.87 8.70
CA ALA A 157 -28.50 1.54 8.33
C ALA A 157 -29.02 1.45 6.90
N GLU A 158 -29.71 2.48 6.40
CA GLU A 158 -30.15 2.54 4.99
C GLU A 158 -28.96 2.72 4.06
N ALA A 159 -28.08 3.69 4.35
CA ALA A 159 -26.89 3.95 3.55
C ALA A 159 -25.96 2.72 3.50
N TYR A 160 -25.75 2.08 4.65
CA TYR A 160 -24.97 0.84 4.74
C TYR A 160 -25.58 -0.28 3.92
N ARG A 161 -26.88 -0.58 4.09
CA ARG A 161 -27.52 -1.69 3.35
C ARG A 161 -27.46 -1.46 1.84
N TYR A 162 -27.71 -0.24 1.39
CA TYR A 162 -27.64 0.09 -0.03
C TYR A 162 -26.24 -0.11 -0.61
N TRP A 163 -25.20 0.31 0.12
CA TRP A 163 -23.81 0.11 -0.30
C TRP A 163 -23.37 -1.36 -0.21
N ARG A 164 -23.82 -2.07 0.82
CA ARG A 164 -23.44 -3.47 1.09
C ARG A 164 -23.91 -4.42 -0.01
N ASP A 165 -25.03 -4.08 -0.63
CA ASP A 165 -25.47 -4.67 -1.89
C ASP A 165 -24.68 -4.02 -3.04
N MET A 166 -23.52 -4.62 -3.34
CA MET A 166 -22.53 -4.02 -4.23
C MET A 166 -23.04 -3.86 -5.68
N GLU A 167 -24.08 -4.59 -6.07
CA GLU A 167 -24.69 -4.49 -7.40
C GLU A 167 -25.44 -3.17 -7.60
N ASN A 168 -25.66 -2.40 -6.52
CA ASN A 168 -26.18 -1.03 -6.59
C ASN A 168 -25.13 0.02 -6.95
N LEU A 169 -23.83 -0.27 -6.78
CA LEU A 169 -22.75 0.71 -6.98
C LEU A 169 -22.69 1.27 -8.41
N PRO A 170 -22.84 0.46 -9.48
CA PRO A 170 -22.88 0.97 -10.85
C PRO A 170 -23.96 2.03 -11.10
N ARG A 171 -25.02 2.09 -10.29
CA ARG A 171 -26.09 3.10 -10.43
C ARG A 171 -25.62 4.53 -10.13
N PHE A 172 -24.56 4.69 -9.35
CA PHE A 172 -24.02 6.00 -8.99
C PHE A 172 -22.52 6.15 -9.27
N MET A 173 -21.79 5.05 -9.47
CA MET A 173 -20.38 5.05 -9.86
C MET A 173 -20.22 5.00 -11.38
N SER A 174 -20.15 6.16 -12.03
CA SER A 174 -20.26 6.24 -13.50
C SER A 174 -19.13 5.50 -14.26
N HIS A 175 -17.99 5.31 -13.63
CA HIS A 175 -16.84 4.60 -14.21
C HIS A 175 -16.98 3.07 -14.09
N VAL A 176 -17.79 2.59 -13.14
CA VAL A 176 -18.07 1.17 -12.94
C VAL A 176 -19.21 0.75 -13.87
N GLU A 177 -18.99 -0.30 -14.64
CA GLU A 177 -19.98 -0.82 -15.57
C GLU A 177 -20.83 -1.91 -14.94
N ALA A 178 -20.18 -2.83 -14.23
CA ALA A 178 -20.84 -3.91 -13.54
C ALA A 178 -20.04 -4.35 -12.32
N ILE A 179 -20.77 -4.77 -11.28
CA ILE A 179 -20.22 -5.55 -10.18
C ILE A 179 -21.08 -6.79 -10.08
N ARG A 180 -20.44 -7.97 -10.11
CA ARG A 180 -21.10 -9.26 -9.90
C ARG A 180 -20.65 -9.83 -8.58
N THR A 181 -21.58 -10.16 -7.70
CA THR A 181 -21.25 -10.84 -6.45
C THR A 181 -20.85 -12.30 -6.75
N ILE A 182 -19.69 -12.72 -6.25
CA ILE A 182 -19.21 -14.11 -6.37
C ILE A 182 -19.67 -14.92 -5.16
N ASP A 183 -19.52 -14.32 -3.97
CA ASP A 183 -20.01 -14.85 -2.69
C ASP A 183 -20.23 -13.71 -1.69
N LEU A 184 -20.45 -14.04 -0.41
CA LEU A 184 -20.72 -13.06 0.65
C LEU A 184 -19.63 -12.00 0.82
N ARG A 185 -18.39 -12.26 0.41
CA ARG A 185 -17.25 -11.36 0.59
C ARG A 185 -16.59 -10.97 -0.74
N ARG A 186 -16.68 -11.80 -1.77
CA ARG A 186 -16.00 -11.56 -3.05
C ARG A 186 -16.93 -11.03 -4.12
N SER A 187 -16.39 -10.13 -4.94
CA SER A 187 -17.07 -9.51 -6.07
C SER A 187 -16.13 -9.38 -7.26
N HIS A 188 -16.69 -9.49 -8.46
CA HIS A 188 -16.01 -9.24 -9.73
C HIS A 188 -16.43 -7.88 -10.26
N TRP A 189 -15.45 -7.02 -10.56
CA TRP A 189 -15.64 -5.65 -10.99
C TRP A 189 -15.27 -5.51 -12.46
N THR A 190 -16.11 -4.84 -13.23
CA THR A 190 -15.86 -4.42 -14.61
C THR A 190 -15.96 -2.90 -14.68
N VAL A 191 -14.88 -2.25 -15.09
CA VAL A 191 -14.77 -0.78 -15.14
C VAL A 191 -14.41 -0.34 -16.55
N ARG A 192 -15.03 0.75 -17.01
CA ARG A 192 -14.77 1.31 -18.34
C ARG A 192 -13.38 1.91 -18.39
N GLY A 193 -12.55 1.35 -19.26
CA GLY A 193 -11.20 1.81 -19.59
C GLY A 193 -11.18 2.77 -20.79
N PRO A 194 -9.99 3.23 -21.19
CA PRO A 194 -9.87 4.23 -22.25
C PRO A 194 -10.01 3.55 -23.61
N ALA A 195 -10.48 4.30 -24.62
CA ALA A 195 -10.71 3.80 -25.97
C ALA A 195 -11.67 2.58 -26.03
N GLY A 196 -12.66 2.53 -25.13
CA GLY A 196 -13.69 1.48 -25.12
C GLY A 196 -13.23 0.10 -24.65
N ARG A 197 -12.04 0.01 -24.02
CA ARG A 197 -11.56 -1.23 -23.39
C ARG A 197 -12.14 -1.37 -21.98
N HIS A 198 -12.30 -2.58 -21.48
CA HIS A 198 -12.73 -2.84 -20.11
C HIS A 198 -11.54 -3.26 -19.24
N VAL A 199 -11.55 -2.86 -17.97
CA VAL A 199 -10.60 -3.31 -16.96
C VAL A 199 -11.37 -4.09 -15.91
N GLU A 200 -10.91 -5.30 -15.63
CA GLU A 200 -11.60 -6.23 -14.74
C GLU A 200 -10.70 -6.69 -13.61
N TRP A 201 -11.29 -6.88 -12.43
CA TRP A 201 -10.61 -7.49 -11.29
C TRP A 201 -11.60 -8.05 -10.27
N ASP A 202 -11.11 -8.95 -9.44
CA ASP A 202 -11.85 -9.43 -8.28
C ASP A 202 -11.44 -8.64 -7.03
N ALA A 203 -12.39 -8.40 -6.13
CA ALA A 203 -12.18 -7.78 -4.84
C ALA A 203 -12.87 -8.56 -3.73
N GLU A 204 -12.34 -8.45 -2.52
CA GLU A 204 -12.91 -9.03 -1.31
C GLU A 204 -13.15 -7.98 -0.23
N ILE A 205 -14.27 -8.11 0.46
CA ILE A 205 -14.55 -7.42 1.71
C ILE A 205 -13.61 -8.01 2.77
N VAL A 206 -12.87 -7.17 3.49
CA VAL A 206 -11.92 -7.56 4.55
C VAL A 206 -12.46 -7.24 5.95
N ASP A 207 -13.28 -6.21 6.07
CA ASP A 207 -13.97 -5.84 7.31
C ASP A 207 -15.40 -5.42 6.97
N ASP A 208 -16.37 -5.95 7.73
CA ASP A 208 -17.79 -5.73 7.50
C ASP A 208 -18.46 -5.47 8.86
N GLN A 209 -18.62 -4.18 9.18
CA GLN A 209 -19.23 -3.74 10.44
C GLN A 209 -20.62 -3.18 10.15
N PRO A 210 -21.69 -3.91 10.50
CA PRO A 210 -23.06 -3.51 10.21
C PRO A 210 -23.37 -2.07 10.61
N ASN A 211 -23.93 -1.31 9.66
CA ASN A 211 -24.34 0.09 9.82
C ASN A 211 -23.20 1.07 10.15
N ARG A 212 -21.94 0.63 10.11
CA ARG A 212 -20.77 1.42 10.54
C ARG A 212 -19.72 1.54 9.45
N SER A 213 -19.26 0.44 8.86
CA SER A 213 -18.25 0.49 7.82
C SER A 213 -18.12 -0.79 7.01
N ILE A 214 -17.67 -0.66 5.78
CA ILE A 214 -17.25 -1.76 4.92
C ILE A 214 -15.86 -1.43 4.40
N ALA A 215 -14.90 -2.34 4.57
CA ALA A 215 -13.57 -2.23 3.96
C ALA A 215 -13.34 -3.37 2.97
N TRP A 216 -12.68 -3.04 1.86
CA TRP A 216 -12.42 -3.98 0.78
C TRP A 216 -10.98 -3.85 0.28
N ARG A 217 -10.53 -4.90 -0.41
CA ARG A 217 -9.29 -4.91 -1.20
C ARG A 217 -9.47 -5.70 -2.48
N SER A 218 -8.73 -5.35 -3.51
CA SER A 218 -8.61 -6.19 -4.71
C SER A 218 -7.72 -7.41 -4.48
N LEU A 219 -8.01 -8.51 -5.18
CA LEU A 219 -7.25 -9.75 -5.11
C LEU A 219 -5.87 -9.61 -5.79
N PRO A 220 -4.91 -10.50 -5.46
CA PRO A 220 -3.56 -10.46 -6.05
C PRO A 220 -3.59 -10.57 -7.58
N GLY A 221 -2.66 -9.88 -8.25
CA GLY A 221 -2.51 -9.95 -9.71
C GLY A 221 -3.48 -9.06 -10.50
N THR A 222 -4.30 -8.25 -9.83
CA THR A 222 -5.18 -7.27 -10.47
C THR A 222 -4.40 -6.20 -11.27
N PRO A 223 -4.93 -5.72 -12.41
CA PRO A 223 -4.38 -4.59 -13.14
C PRO A 223 -4.38 -3.28 -12.35
N VAL A 224 -5.30 -3.13 -11.38
CA VAL A 224 -5.42 -1.91 -10.55
C VAL A 224 -5.46 -2.30 -9.07
N PRO A 225 -4.29 -2.45 -8.43
CA PRO A 225 -4.23 -2.70 -6.99
C PRO A 225 -4.88 -1.56 -6.22
N ASN A 226 -5.99 -1.86 -5.55
CA ASN A 226 -6.77 -0.90 -4.76
C ASN A 226 -7.29 -1.53 -3.47
N ALA A 227 -7.48 -0.68 -2.46
CA ALA A 227 -8.22 -0.97 -1.25
C ALA A 227 -8.93 0.29 -0.77
N GLY A 228 -10.06 0.11 -0.10
CA GLY A 228 -10.83 1.23 0.40
C GLY A 228 -11.66 0.88 1.61
N ARG A 229 -12.23 1.91 2.21
CA ARG A 229 -13.18 1.81 3.31
C ARG A 229 -14.25 2.87 3.13
N VAL A 230 -15.50 2.46 3.28
CA VAL A 230 -16.63 3.36 3.47
C VAL A 230 -17.06 3.31 4.93
N ARG A 231 -17.27 4.47 5.54
CA ARG A 231 -17.82 4.62 6.90
C ARG A 231 -19.14 5.38 6.85
N PHE A 232 -20.08 4.97 7.67
CA PHE A 232 -21.42 5.55 7.81
C PHE A 232 -21.53 6.13 9.21
N VAL A 233 -21.43 7.45 9.33
CA VAL A 233 -21.40 8.16 10.61
C VAL A 233 -22.67 9.00 10.74
N PRO A 234 -23.41 8.98 11.87
CA PRO A 234 -24.52 9.91 12.08
C PRO A 234 -24.07 11.37 11.89
N ALA A 235 -24.79 12.11 11.04
CA ALA A 235 -24.48 13.51 10.78
C ALA A 235 -24.95 14.40 11.94
N PRO A 236 -24.20 15.46 12.31
CA PRO A 236 -24.63 16.38 13.36
C PRO A 236 -25.95 17.08 13.03
N GLY A 237 -26.78 17.30 14.05
CA GLY A 237 -28.04 18.03 13.93
C GLY A 237 -29.13 17.28 13.16
N GLU A 238 -29.20 15.95 13.31
CA GLU A 238 -30.20 15.09 12.68
C GLU A 238 -30.27 15.17 11.14
N ARG A 239 -29.17 15.57 10.49
CA ARG A 239 -29.07 15.72 9.03
C ARG A 239 -28.84 14.40 8.27
N GLY A 240 -29.16 13.27 8.90
CA GLY A 240 -28.96 11.92 8.36
C GLY A 240 -27.57 11.35 8.65
N THR A 241 -26.84 10.96 7.60
CA THR A 241 -25.57 10.21 7.68
C THR A 241 -24.49 10.88 6.86
N GLU A 242 -23.32 11.04 7.45
CA GLU A 242 -22.08 11.34 6.73
C GLU A 242 -21.46 10.03 6.23
N VAL A 243 -21.43 9.86 4.91
CA VAL A 243 -20.79 8.74 4.23
C VAL A 243 -19.38 9.17 3.84
N ARG A 244 -18.38 8.57 4.50
CA ARG A 244 -16.95 8.88 4.30
C ARG A 244 -16.29 7.75 3.54
N VAL A 245 -15.65 8.06 2.42
CA VAL A 245 -14.93 7.09 1.60
C VAL A 245 -13.45 7.42 1.63
N GLN A 246 -12.66 6.44 2.03
CA GLN A 246 -11.21 6.44 1.92
C GLN A 246 -10.80 5.38 0.90
N LEU A 247 -10.06 5.77 -0.13
CA LEU A 247 -9.63 4.89 -1.21
C LEU A 247 -8.14 5.09 -1.45
N GLY A 248 -7.40 4.00 -1.46
CA GLY A 248 -6.01 3.95 -1.90
C GLY A 248 -5.90 3.06 -3.13
N TYR A 249 -5.23 3.53 -4.18
CA TYR A 249 -4.90 2.70 -5.33
C TYR A 249 -3.51 3.00 -5.88
N VAL A 250 -2.91 2.01 -6.53
CA VAL A 250 -1.60 2.11 -7.16
C VAL A 250 -1.81 2.07 -8.67
N PRO A 251 -1.58 3.19 -9.38
CA PRO A 251 -1.64 3.18 -10.83
C PRO A 251 -0.61 2.17 -11.39
N PRO A 252 -1.01 1.27 -12.31
CA PRO A 252 -0.08 0.34 -12.94
C PRO A 252 1.09 1.09 -13.61
N ALA A 253 2.23 0.42 -13.82
CA ALA A 253 3.38 1.00 -14.52
C ALA A 253 3.28 0.82 -16.04
N GLY A 254 4.00 1.64 -16.80
CA GLY A 254 4.13 1.46 -18.25
C GLY A 254 2.89 1.88 -19.04
N ALA A 255 2.69 1.27 -20.22
CA ALA A 255 1.62 1.65 -21.14
C ALA A 255 0.21 1.48 -20.54
N VAL A 256 0.00 0.45 -19.71
CA VAL A 256 -1.24 0.21 -18.96
C VAL A 256 -1.47 1.30 -17.90
N GLY A 257 -0.42 1.76 -17.23
CA GLY A 257 -0.46 2.89 -16.30
C GLY A 257 -0.97 4.19 -16.92
N ARG A 258 -0.44 4.53 -18.10
CA ARG A 258 -0.89 5.72 -18.84
C ARG A 258 -2.33 5.60 -19.31
N ALA A 259 -2.80 4.38 -19.61
CA ALA A 259 -4.18 4.12 -19.95
C ALA A 259 -5.08 4.32 -18.71
N VAL A 260 -4.76 3.70 -17.58
CA VAL A 260 -5.50 3.86 -16.31
C VAL A 260 -5.53 5.33 -15.85
N ALA A 261 -4.42 6.06 -15.94
CA ALA A 261 -4.39 7.49 -15.63
C ALA A 261 -5.33 8.33 -16.52
N LYS A 262 -5.53 7.95 -17.78
CA LYS A 262 -6.50 8.62 -18.67
C LYS A 262 -7.96 8.28 -18.36
N VAL A 263 -8.22 7.14 -17.70
CA VAL A 263 -9.58 6.68 -17.30
C VAL A 263 -10.04 7.34 -16.02
N PHE A 264 -9.18 7.26 -15.00
CA PHE A 264 -9.42 7.87 -13.69
C PHE A 264 -9.15 9.39 -13.70
N GLY A 265 -8.78 9.93 -14.88
CA GLY A 265 -8.56 11.35 -15.13
C GLY A 265 -7.30 11.92 -14.49
N GLU A 266 -7.04 13.19 -14.79
CA GLU A 266 -6.02 13.99 -14.06
C GLU A 266 -6.49 14.32 -12.62
N GLU A 267 -7.80 14.13 -12.32
CA GLU A 267 -8.41 14.43 -11.03
C GLU A 267 -9.25 13.26 -10.45
N PRO A 268 -8.61 12.20 -9.91
CA PRO A 268 -9.29 11.05 -9.30
C PRO A 268 -10.23 11.43 -8.16
N GLU A 269 -9.86 12.47 -7.42
CA GLU A 269 -10.66 13.06 -6.34
C GLU A 269 -12.01 13.60 -6.82
N GLN A 270 -12.04 14.23 -8.00
CA GLN A 270 -13.26 14.80 -8.57
C GLN A 270 -14.23 13.69 -8.98
N GLN A 271 -13.74 12.58 -9.53
CA GLN A 271 -14.59 11.43 -9.87
C GLN A 271 -15.28 10.84 -8.63
N VAL A 272 -14.51 10.58 -7.56
CA VAL A 272 -15.07 10.06 -6.30
C VAL A 272 -16.07 11.05 -5.70
N ARG A 273 -15.78 12.35 -5.75
CA ARG A 273 -16.70 13.39 -5.29
C ARG A 273 -18.02 13.37 -6.07
N ASP A 274 -17.96 13.22 -7.39
CA ASP A 274 -19.17 13.16 -8.23
C ASP A 274 -19.94 11.86 -8.05
N ASP A 275 -19.27 10.73 -7.83
CA ASP A 275 -19.91 9.46 -7.47
C ASP A 275 -20.63 9.57 -6.11
N LEU A 276 -20.03 10.22 -5.12
CA LEU A 276 -20.67 10.48 -3.81
C LEU A 276 -21.87 11.42 -3.92
N ARG A 277 -21.82 12.42 -4.81
CA ARG A 277 -22.98 13.29 -5.08
C ARG A 277 -24.12 12.50 -5.73
N ARG A 278 -23.82 11.62 -6.69
CA ARG A 278 -24.82 10.73 -7.29
C ARG A 278 -25.37 9.74 -6.26
N PHE A 279 -24.52 9.20 -5.39
CA PHE A 279 -24.95 8.33 -4.30
C PHE A 279 -25.99 9.02 -3.42
N LYS A 280 -25.74 10.28 -3.02
CA LYS A 280 -26.71 11.10 -2.28
C LYS A 280 -28.04 11.20 -3.03
N GLN A 281 -28.02 11.52 -4.31
CA GLN A 281 -29.23 11.62 -5.13
C GLN A 281 -30.00 10.29 -5.15
N VAL A 282 -29.35 9.19 -5.55
CA VAL A 282 -30.00 7.88 -5.63
C VAL A 282 -30.62 7.46 -4.31
N LEU A 283 -29.92 7.68 -3.20
CA LEU A 283 -30.41 7.26 -1.88
C LEU A 283 -31.54 8.18 -1.35
N GLU A 284 -31.56 9.45 -1.72
CA GLU A 284 -32.56 10.43 -1.27
C GLU A 284 -33.81 10.46 -2.15
N THR A 285 -33.66 10.34 -3.46
CA THR A 285 -34.74 10.53 -4.43
C THR A 285 -35.11 9.27 -5.20
N GLY A 286 -34.33 8.18 -5.11
CA GLY A 286 -34.56 6.94 -5.85
C GLY A 286 -34.03 6.97 -7.29
N ASP A 287 -33.70 8.15 -7.81
CA ASP A 287 -33.21 8.39 -9.18
C ASP A 287 -31.95 9.27 -9.19
N VAL A 288 -31.09 9.08 -10.20
CA VAL A 288 -30.05 10.05 -10.56
C VAL A 288 -30.69 11.12 -11.43
N VAL A 289 -30.72 12.38 -10.97
CA VAL A 289 -31.12 13.50 -11.84
C VAL A 289 -30.03 13.68 -12.90
N ARG A 290 -30.22 13.04 -14.06
CA ARG A 290 -29.39 13.24 -15.24
C ARG A 290 -30.00 14.39 -16.03
N SER A 291 -29.31 15.52 -16.10
CA SER A 291 -29.68 16.56 -17.06
C SER A 291 -29.27 16.09 -18.45
N ASP A 292 -30.22 15.94 -19.37
CA ASP A 292 -29.97 15.56 -20.78
C ASP A 292 -29.07 16.55 -21.54
N SER A 293 -28.71 17.69 -20.92
CA SER A 293 -27.80 18.70 -21.47
C SER A 293 -26.31 18.49 -21.18
N SER A 294 -25.88 17.35 -20.62
CA SER A 294 -24.45 17.01 -20.58
C SER A 294 -24.19 15.49 -20.63
N PRO A 295 -24.19 14.89 -21.83
CA PRO A 295 -23.39 13.71 -22.10
C PRO A 295 -22.00 14.14 -22.57
N ASP A 296 -20.98 13.61 -21.90
CA ASP A 296 -19.55 13.82 -22.12
C ASP A 296 -19.00 15.15 -21.61
N GLY A 297 -18.19 15.06 -20.54
CA GLY A 297 -17.28 16.13 -20.16
C GLY A 297 -16.53 16.64 -21.39
N ILE A 298 -16.40 17.96 -21.47
CA ILE A 298 -15.91 18.76 -22.59
C ILE A 298 -14.76 18.03 -23.31
N SER A 299 -15.07 17.38 -24.44
CA SER A 299 -14.02 16.82 -25.27
C SER A 299 -13.26 18.00 -25.89
N VAL A 300 -11.93 18.02 -25.74
CA VAL A 300 -11.04 19.03 -26.36
C VAL A 300 -11.27 19.13 -27.88
N ARG A 301 -11.77 18.05 -28.52
CA ARG A 301 -12.15 18.04 -29.93
C ARG A 301 -13.40 18.87 -30.26
N GLN A 302 -14.36 19.00 -29.34
CA GLN A 302 -15.55 19.84 -29.56
C GLN A 302 -15.24 21.33 -29.45
N GLN A 303 -14.30 21.74 -28.59
CA GLN A 303 -13.87 23.14 -28.49
C GLN A 303 -13.16 23.64 -29.77
N VAL A 304 -12.40 22.79 -30.45
CA VAL A 304 -11.70 23.15 -31.70
C VAL A 304 -12.68 23.30 -32.87
N MET A 305 -13.83 22.63 -32.83
CA MET A 305 -14.87 22.70 -33.87
C MET A 305 -15.91 23.81 -33.63
N GLN A 306 -15.98 24.37 -32.41
CA GLN A 306 -16.83 25.52 -32.14
C GLN A 306 -16.19 26.78 -32.73
N ARG A 307 -16.69 27.20 -33.89
CA ARG A 307 -16.40 28.53 -34.42
C ARG A 307 -17.02 29.56 -33.46
N PRO A 308 -16.29 30.62 -33.07
CA PRO A 308 -16.85 31.68 -32.24
C PRO A 308 -18.07 32.28 -32.93
N ALA A 309 -19.13 32.54 -32.15
CA ALA A 309 -20.34 33.18 -32.64
C ALA A 309 -19.98 34.54 -33.26
N GLN A 310 -20.24 34.69 -34.56
CA GLN A 310 -20.09 35.97 -35.21
C GLN A 310 -21.31 36.84 -34.91
N PRO A 311 -21.12 38.10 -34.48
CA PRO A 311 -22.23 39.02 -34.33
C PRO A 311 -22.88 39.28 -35.69
N LEU A 312 -24.20 39.32 -35.72
CA LEU A 312 -24.98 39.69 -36.90
C LEU A 312 -24.53 41.08 -37.37
N PRO A 313 -24.36 41.31 -38.69
CA PRO A 313 -24.03 42.64 -39.20
C PRO A 313 -25.12 43.62 -38.79
N ASN A 314 -24.73 44.71 -38.11
CA ASN A 314 -25.61 45.83 -37.84
C ASN A 314 -26.04 46.46 -39.17
N GLY A 315 -27.23 46.09 -39.65
CA GLY A 315 -27.79 46.67 -40.85
C GLY A 315 -29.25 46.26 -41.03
N PHE A 316 -30.15 47.10 -40.52
CA PHE A 316 -31.42 47.55 -41.11
C PHE A 316 -32.45 47.80 -40.00
N ARG A 317 -32.37 49.01 -39.41
CA ARG A 317 -33.57 49.73 -39.00
C ARG A 317 -34.11 50.43 -40.26
N ARG A 318 -35.31 50.05 -40.69
CA ARG A 318 -36.35 50.99 -41.13
C ARG A 318 -37.69 50.42 -40.73
#